data_AF-X1ARQ3-F1
#
_entry.id   AF-X1ARQ3-F1
#
_cell.length_a   1.000
_cell.length_b   1.000
_cell.length_c   1.000
_cell.angle_alpha   90.00
_cell.angle_beta   90.00
_cell.angle_gamma   90.00
#
_symmetry.space_group_name_H-M   'P 1'
#
loop_
_entity.id
_entity.type
_entity.pdbx_description
1 polymer ?
#
loop_
_entity_poly.entity_id
_entity_poly.type
_entity_poly.pdbx_seq_one_letter_code
_entity_poly.pdbx_strand_id
1 'polypeptide(L)'
;MKKLIKWIKNKVCKFIKTKAMNENFEKAVKVILKCEGLYVDHPKDPGKATNLGISLRFLRNIGDYNKDGILDGDLDQDGDIDEDDIRLMTQGRAEQFYHDHFWKRLRCDNIECKMMRLHLFDMGVNAGTSRAAKIVQKLLAIKEDGIIGPVSLSHI
;
A
#
# COMPACT_ATOMS: atom_id res chain seq x y z
N MET A 1 -24.65 25.37 22.56
CA MET A 1 -23.38 24.87 23.17
C MET A 1 -23.09 23.38 22.86
N LYS A 2 -23.98 22.42 23.15
CA LYS A 2 -23.74 20.97 22.92
C LYS A 2 -23.41 20.58 21.45
N LYS A 3 -24.05 21.23 20.46
CA LYS A 3 -23.78 20.98 19.02
C LYS A 3 -22.35 21.39 18.60
N LEU A 4 -21.88 22.54 19.08
CA LEU A 4 -20.53 23.05 18.79
C LEU A 4 -19.46 22.13 19.41
N ILE A 5 -19.65 21.69 20.66
CA ILE A 5 -18.75 20.75 21.33
C ILE A 5 -18.68 19.41 20.59
N LYS A 6 -19.83 18.86 20.15
CA LYS A 6 -19.87 17.63 19.35
C LYS A 6 -19.13 17.79 18.01
N TRP A 7 -19.32 18.92 17.34
CA TRP A 7 -18.64 19.21 16.07
C TRP A 7 -17.12 19.34 16.24
N ILE A 8 -16.65 20.07 17.27
CA ILE A 8 -15.22 20.19 17.58
C ILE A 8 -14.62 18.81 17.89
N LYS A 9 -15.27 18.01 18.76
CA LYS A 9 -14.81 16.65 19.08
C LYS A 9 -14.68 15.79 17.83
N ASN A 10 -15.68 15.80 16.94
CA ASN A 10 -15.62 15.02 15.71
C ASN A 10 -14.48 15.49 14.78
N LYS A 11 -14.29 16.81 14.62
CA LYS A 11 -13.24 17.37 13.76
C LYS A 11 -11.84 17.04 14.29
N VAL A 12 -11.63 17.19 15.61
CA VAL A 12 -10.37 16.85 16.28
C VAL A 12 -10.11 15.35 16.23
N CYS A 13 -11.10 14.50 16.52
CA CYS A 13 -10.96 13.04 16.39
C CYS A 13 -10.63 12.62 14.96
N LYS A 14 -11.27 13.22 13.94
CA LYS A 14 -10.97 12.96 12.53
C LYS A 14 -9.53 13.35 12.20
N PHE A 15 -9.11 14.55 12.60
CA PHE A 15 -7.74 15.03 12.37
C PHE A 15 -6.68 14.13 13.02
N ILE A 16 -6.87 13.75 14.28
CA ILE A 16 -5.96 12.84 15.01
C ILE A 16 -5.93 11.47 14.33
N LYS A 17 -7.08 10.92 13.92
CA LYS A 17 -7.15 9.64 13.20
C LYS A 17 -6.39 9.68 11.88
N THR A 18 -6.60 10.72 11.06
CA THR A 18 -5.89 10.88 9.79
C THR A 18 -4.38 11.01 9.99
N LYS A 19 -3.95 11.81 10.98
CA LYS A 19 -2.53 11.93 11.31
C LYS A 19 -1.93 10.59 11.76
N ALA A 20 -2.60 9.86 12.65
CA ALA A 20 -2.14 8.56 13.13
C ALA A 20 -2.11 7.48 12.02
N MET A 21 -3.07 7.49 11.09
CA MET A 21 -3.07 6.62 9.90
C MET A 21 -1.84 6.89 9.04
N ASN A 22 -1.55 8.16 8.75
CA ASN A 22 -0.35 8.56 8.00
C ASN A 22 0.93 8.10 8.72
N GLU A 23 1.03 8.29 10.04
CA GLU A 23 2.19 7.83 10.82
C GLU A 23 2.36 6.30 10.83
N ASN A 24 1.26 5.55 10.82
CA ASN A 24 1.28 4.08 10.80
C ASN A 24 1.82 3.56 9.47
N PHE A 25 1.34 4.12 8.36
CA PHE A 25 1.85 3.79 7.04
C PHE A 25 3.32 4.17 6.91
N GLU A 26 3.69 5.41 7.27
CA GLU A 26 5.08 5.89 7.18
C GLU A 26 6.06 4.99 7.95
N LYS A 27 5.67 4.53 9.14
CA LYS A 27 6.50 3.61 9.93
C LYS A 27 6.63 2.25 9.26
N ALA A 28 5.54 1.73 8.68
CA ALA A 28 5.54 0.42 8.03
C ALA A 28 6.32 0.44 6.71
N VAL A 29 6.07 1.42 5.85
CA VAL A 29 6.76 1.53 4.54
C VAL A 29 8.26 1.73 4.72
N LYS A 30 8.69 2.49 5.74
CA LYS A 30 10.11 2.60 6.10
C LYS A 30 10.75 1.27 6.49
N VAL A 31 10.00 0.37 7.14
CA VAL A 31 10.50 -0.97 7.47
C VAL A 31 10.65 -1.80 6.20
N ILE A 32 9.63 -1.81 5.32
CA ILE A 32 9.66 -2.55 4.05
C ILE A 32 10.84 -2.09 3.18
N LEU A 33 10.94 -0.77 2.95
CA LEU A 33 12.01 -0.18 2.12
C LEU A 33 13.41 -0.42 2.70
N LYS A 34 13.54 -0.52 4.03
CA LYS A 34 14.83 -0.79 4.69
C LYS A 34 15.22 -2.27 4.67
N CYS A 35 14.26 -3.18 4.81
CA CYS A 35 14.52 -4.61 4.93
C CYS A 35 14.93 -5.27 3.61
N GLU A 36 14.42 -4.80 2.47
CA GLU A 36 14.69 -5.43 1.17
C GLU A 36 16.02 -4.98 0.53
N GLY A 37 16.74 -4.01 1.08
CA GLY A 37 17.90 -3.45 0.38
C GLY A 37 17.52 -2.73 -0.93
N LEU A 38 16.24 -2.34 -1.07
CA LEU A 38 15.74 -1.51 -2.18
C LEU A 38 16.36 -0.11 -2.21
N TYR A 39 17.12 0.23 -1.17
CA TYR A 39 18.04 1.35 -1.14
C TYR A 39 19.41 0.94 -1.68
N VAL A 40 19.44 0.39 -2.90
CA VAL A 40 20.69 0.12 -3.60
C VAL A 40 20.54 0.66 -5.02
N ASP A 41 21.23 1.78 -5.27
CA ASP A 41 21.52 2.32 -6.59
C ASP A 41 22.49 1.36 -7.29
N HIS A 42 21.97 0.27 -7.86
CA HIS A 42 22.76 -0.67 -8.68
C HIS A 42 22.39 -0.58 -10.16
N PRO A 43 23.12 0.23 -10.95
CA PRO A 43 22.81 0.50 -12.36
C PRO A 43 23.05 -0.68 -13.34
N LYS A 44 23.20 -1.93 -12.87
CA LYS A 44 23.65 -3.06 -13.72
C LYS A 44 23.01 -4.44 -13.47
N ASP A 45 21.89 -4.55 -12.77
CA ASP A 45 21.26 -5.86 -12.55
C ASP A 45 20.14 -6.17 -13.57
N PRO A 46 20.22 -7.26 -14.37
CA PRO A 46 19.23 -7.63 -15.39
C PRO A 46 17.97 -8.30 -14.81
N GLY A 47 17.62 -7.99 -13.57
CA GLY A 47 16.43 -8.51 -12.91
C GLY A 47 15.21 -7.67 -13.21
N LYS A 48 14.59 -7.85 -14.40
CA LYS A 48 13.27 -7.28 -14.80
C LYS A 48 12.97 -5.91 -14.15
N ALA A 49 13.38 -4.81 -14.79
CA ALA A 49 13.23 -3.41 -14.36
C ALA A 49 12.38 -3.24 -13.07
N THR A 50 13.07 -3.20 -11.92
CA THR A 50 12.48 -3.01 -10.59
C THR A 50 13.26 -1.91 -9.88
N ASN A 51 12.57 -0.88 -9.38
CA ASN A 51 13.16 0.21 -8.64
C ASN A 51 12.33 0.49 -7.39
N LEU A 52 12.97 0.67 -6.23
CA LEU A 52 12.29 0.85 -4.94
C LEU A 52 11.22 -0.21 -4.62
N GLY A 53 11.43 -1.45 -5.10
CA GLY A 53 10.53 -2.59 -4.92
C GLY A 53 9.31 -2.58 -5.84
N ILE A 54 9.20 -1.57 -6.71
CA ILE A 54 8.16 -1.47 -7.73
C ILE A 54 8.70 -2.04 -9.04
N SER A 55 8.07 -3.12 -9.53
CA SER A 55 8.46 -3.79 -10.77
C SER A 55 7.67 -3.26 -11.97
N LEU A 56 8.24 -3.37 -13.17
CA LEU A 56 7.56 -3.07 -14.43
C LEU A 56 6.26 -3.87 -14.59
N ARG A 57 6.26 -5.13 -14.15
CA ARG A 57 5.06 -5.96 -14.13
C ARG A 57 3.96 -5.35 -13.25
N PHE A 58 4.33 -4.77 -12.12
CA PHE A 58 3.36 -4.09 -11.25
C PHE A 58 2.79 -2.85 -11.95
N LEU A 59 3.64 -1.97 -12.53
CA LEU A 59 3.19 -0.77 -13.23
C LEU A 59 2.23 -1.08 -14.37
N ARG A 60 2.52 -2.11 -15.17
CA ARG A 60 1.62 -2.56 -16.24
C ARG A 60 0.28 -3.07 -15.75
N ASN A 61 0.20 -3.56 -14.51
CA ASN A 61 -1.02 -4.16 -13.95
C ASN A 61 -1.90 -3.17 -13.19
N ILE A 62 -1.39 -1.99 -12.78
CA ILE A 62 -2.21 -1.04 -12.02
C ILE A 62 -3.26 -0.34 -12.88
N GLY A 63 -2.97 -0.12 -14.17
CA GLY A 63 -3.87 0.54 -15.11
C GLY A 63 -4.18 1.98 -14.72
N ASP A 64 -5.34 2.48 -15.16
CA ASP A 64 -5.92 3.75 -14.71
C ASP A 64 -6.71 3.52 -13.41
N TYR A 65 -6.01 3.51 -12.28
CA TYR A 65 -6.59 3.25 -10.96
C TYR A 65 -7.33 4.46 -10.42
N ASN A 66 -6.84 5.67 -10.71
CA ASN A 66 -7.43 6.93 -10.26
C ASN A 66 -8.66 7.37 -11.12
N LYS A 67 -8.83 6.80 -12.31
CA LYS A 67 -9.91 7.04 -13.31
C LYS A 67 -9.86 8.40 -13.99
N ASP A 68 -8.66 8.94 -14.24
CA ASP A 68 -8.46 10.20 -14.98
C ASP A 68 -8.25 10.00 -16.48
N GLY A 69 -8.20 8.74 -16.95
CA GLY A 69 -7.96 8.39 -18.34
C GLY A 69 -6.49 8.21 -18.70
N ILE A 70 -5.58 8.31 -17.74
CA ILE A 70 -4.13 8.12 -17.89
C ILE A 70 -3.72 6.87 -17.11
N LEU A 71 -2.76 6.11 -17.65
CA LEU A 71 -2.23 4.97 -16.93
C LEU A 71 -1.39 5.44 -15.74
N ASP A 72 -1.72 5.03 -14.52
CA ASP A 72 -1.01 5.51 -13.32
C ASP A 72 0.48 5.07 -13.29
N GLY A 73 0.83 4.07 -14.10
CA GLY A 73 2.18 3.53 -14.25
C GLY A 73 3.01 4.16 -15.37
N ASP A 74 2.40 4.99 -16.21
CA ASP A 74 3.05 5.81 -17.25
C ASP A 74 3.53 7.12 -16.56
N LEU A 75 4.78 7.13 -16.14
CA LEU A 75 5.39 8.19 -15.33
C LEU A 75 5.99 9.32 -16.16
N ASP A 76 6.44 9.06 -17.39
CA ASP A 76 6.88 10.11 -18.32
C ASP A 76 5.78 10.69 -19.21
N GLN A 77 4.61 10.05 -19.24
CA GLN A 77 3.42 10.46 -20.00
C GLN A 77 3.64 10.38 -21.51
N ASP A 78 4.43 9.40 -21.97
CA ASP A 78 4.66 9.17 -23.39
C ASP A 78 3.60 8.26 -24.05
N GLY A 79 2.74 7.64 -23.24
CA GLY A 79 1.62 6.82 -23.67
C GLY A 79 1.87 5.31 -23.61
N ASP A 80 3.02 4.85 -23.10
CA ASP A 80 3.23 3.45 -22.79
C ASP A 80 3.71 3.19 -21.34
N ILE A 81 4.07 1.93 -21.03
CA ILE A 81 4.61 1.58 -19.72
C ILE A 81 5.81 0.66 -19.94
N ASP A 82 7.01 1.16 -19.70
CA ASP A 82 8.26 0.49 -20.01
C ASP A 82 9.38 0.70 -18.96
N GLU A 83 10.64 0.50 -19.36
CA GLU A 83 11.76 0.63 -18.43
C GLU A 83 12.09 2.09 -18.07
N ASP A 84 11.74 3.06 -18.91
CA ASP A 84 11.98 4.47 -18.66
C ASP A 84 11.11 4.97 -17.50
N ASP A 85 9.87 4.50 -17.37
CA ASP A 85 9.04 4.73 -16.18
C ASP A 85 9.71 4.22 -14.91
N ILE A 86 10.29 3.02 -14.96
CA ILE A 86 10.97 2.44 -13.81
C ILE A 86 12.19 3.27 -13.42
N ARG A 87 12.91 3.83 -14.39
CA ARG A 87 14.05 4.72 -14.16
C ARG A 87 13.62 6.06 -13.56
N LEU A 88 12.43 6.54 -13.89
CA LEU A 88 11.84 7.77 -13.33
C LEU A 88 11.17 7.57 -11.96
N MET A 89 11.09 6.33 -11.47
CA MET A 89 10.50 6.02 -10.17
C MET A 89 11.20 6.81 -9.04
N THR A 90 10.43 7.69 -8.40
CA THR A 90 10.87 8.41 -7.19
C THR A 90 10.38 7.70 -5.93
N GLN A 91 11.05 7.95 -4.80
CA GLN A 91 10.60 7.45 -3.49
C GLN A 91 9.17 7.89 -3.16
N GLY A 92 8.83 9.15 -3.41
CA GLY A 92 7.47 9.65 -3.18
C GLY A 92 6.43 8.89 -4.01
N ARG A 93 6.75 8.56 -5.27
CA ARG A 93 5.85 7.80 -6.14
C ARG A 93 5.73 6.34 -5.71
N ALA A 94 6.84 5.69 -5.36
CA ALA A 94 6.83 4.33 -4.82
C ALA A 94 6.01 4.25 -3.52
N GLU A 95 6.18 5.19 -2.59
CA GLU A 95 5.39 5.26 -1.36
C GLU A 95 3.89 5.45 -1.66
N GLN A 96 3.53 6.28 -2.64
CA GLN A 96 2.14 6.40 -3.08
C GLN A 96 1.60 5.06 -3.60
N PHE A 97 2.36 4.33 -4.42
CA PHE A 97 1.94 3.02 -4.90
C PHE A 97 1.77 2.00 -3.77
N TYR A 98 2.70 1.96 -2.81
CA TYR A 98 2.59 1.13 -1.62
C TYR A 98 1.32 1.44 -0.82
N HIS A 99 1.03 2.73 -0.63
CA HIS A 99 -0.14 3.17 0.10
C HIS A 99 -1.43 2.77 -0.63
N ASP A 100 -1.53 3.06 -1.92
CA ASP A 100 -2.79 2.97 -2.65
C ASP A 100 -3.11 1.54 -3.10
N HIS A 101 -2.11 0.77 -3.53
CA HIS A 101 -2.33 -0.57 -4.07
C HIS A 101 -2.17 -1.68 -3.04
N PHE A 102 -1.57 -1.42 -1.87
CA PHE A 102 -1.34 -2.43 -0.85
C PHE A 102 -1.96 -2.04 0.49
N TRP A 103 -1.52 -0.94 1.10
CA TRP A 103 -1.95 -0.54 2.45
C TRP A 103 -3.46 -0.32 2.54
N LYS A 104 -4.02 0.48 1.62
CA LYS A 104 -5.46 0.75 1.54
C LYS A 104 -6.25 -0.51 1.20
N ARG A 105 -5.80 -1.31 0.24
CA ARG A 105 -6.51 -2.53 -0.20
C ARG A 105 -6.59 -3.59 0.90
N LEU A 106 -5.55 -3.68 1.74
CA LEU A 106 -5.51 -4.56 2.90
C LEU A 106 -6.12 -3.94 4.16
N ARG A 107 -6.61 -2.69 4.06
CA ARG A 107 -7.23 -1.94 5.16
C ARG A 107 -6.36 -1.91 6.41
N CYS A 108 -5.05 -1.75 6.24
CA CYS A 108 -4.06 -1.79 7.32
C CYS A 108 -4.36 -0.75 8.43
N ASP A 109 -4.95 0.40 8.08
CA ASP A 109 -5.40 1.42 9.04
C ASP A 109 -6.49 0.94 10.02
N ASN A 110 -7.20 -0.14 9.68
CA ASN A 110 -8.23 -0.73 10.51
C ASN A 110 -7.71 -1.87 11.40
N ILE A 111 -6.42 -2.20 11.34
CA ILE A 111 -5.81 -3.27 12.13
C ILE A 111 -5.08 -2.66 13.32
N GLU A 112 -5.57 -2.91 14.55
CA GLU A 112 -4.97 -2.33 15.76
C GLU A 112 -3.61 -2.97 16.09
N CYS A 113 -3.50 -4.29 15.93
CA CYS A 113 -2.26 -5.02 16.17
C CYS A 113 -1.15 -4.62 15.18
N LYS A 114 -0.16 -3.88 15.67
CA LYS A 114 0.99 -3.40 14.87
C LYS A 114 1.72 -4.52 14.12
N MET A 115 1.94 -5.66 14.79
CA MET A 115 2.67 -6.79 14.20
C MET A 115 1.88 -7.42 13.06
N MET A 116 0.58 -7.69 13.27
CA MET A 116 -0.28 -8.24 12.22
C MET A 116 -0.37 -7.29 11.02
N ARG A 117 -0.50 -5.99 11.29
CA ARG A 117 -0.54 -4.96 10.25
C ARG A 117 0.72 -4.97 9.38
N LEU A 118 1.90 -5.00 10.01
CA LEU A 118 3.18 -5.00 9.30
C LEU A 118 3.35 -6.29 8.48
N HIS A 119 3.08 -7.46 9.06
CA HIS A 119 3.22 -8.73 8.36
C HIS A 119 2.23 -8.92 7.22
N LEU A 120 0.97 -8.48 7.40
CA LEU A 120 -0.02 -8.52 6.33
C LEU A 120 0.37 -7.58 5.18
N PHE A 121 0.86 -6.37 5.51
CA PHE A 121 1.35 -5.43 4.52
C PHE A 121 2.56 -5.97 3.74
N ASP A 122 3.59 -6.47 4.45
CA ASP A 122 4.77 -7.12 3.88
C ASP A 122 4.43 -8.28 2.95
N MET A 123 3.54 -9.17 3.40
CA MET A 123 3.06 -10.30 2.61
C MET A 123 2.27 -9.82 1.38
N GLY A 124 1.51 -8.74 1.52
CA GLY A 124 0.80 -8.09 0.43
C GLY A 124 1.74 -7.58 -0.66
N VAL A 125 2.84 -6.95 -0.27
CA VAL A 125 3.88 -6.45 -1.17
C VAL A 125 4.55 -7.61 -1.91
N ASN A 126 5.00 -8.62 -1.17
CA ASN A 126 5.77 -9.74 -1.71
C ASN A 126 4.95 -10.75 -2.53
N ALA A 127 3.70 -11.00 -2.14
CA ALA A 127 2.89 -12.09 -2.69
C ALA A 127 1.57 -11.63 -3.34
N GLY A 128 1.26 -10.33 -3.28
CA GLY A 128 0.00 -9.74 -3.73
C GLY A 128 -1.09 -9.74 -2.64
N THR A 129 -1.88 -8.66 -2.64
CA THR A 129 -2.90 -8.39 -1.60
C THR A 129 -3.95 -9.49 -1.45
N SER A 130 -4.46 -10.05 -2.56
CA SER A 130 -5.46 -11.12 -2.52
C SER A 130 -4.92 -12.39 -1.86
N ARG A 131 -3.68 -12.77 -2.18
CA ARG A 131 -3.04 -13.96 -1.61
C ARG A 131 -2.77 -13.78 -0.12
N ALA A 132 -2.25 -12.61 0.26
CA ALA A 132 -2.00 -12.27 1.66
C ALA A 132 -3.31 -12.29 2.49
N ALA A 133 -4.38 -11.71 1.96
CA ALA A 133 -5.69 -11.73 2.59
C ALA A 133 -6.23 -13.14 2.77
N LYS A 134 -6.14 -14.01 1.76
CA LYS A 134 -6.58 -15.42 1.86
C LYS A 134 -5.81 -16.20 2.92
N ILE A 135 -4.51 -15.98 3.04
CA ILE A 135 -3.69 -16.62 4.08
C ILE A 135 -4.19 -16.25 5.47
N VAL A 136 -4.43 -14.95 5.73
CA VAL A 136 -4.96 -14.50 7.03
C VAL A 136 -6.37 -15.05 7.27
N GLN A 137 -7.26 -14.98 6.27
CA GLN A 137 -8.62 -15.52 6.38
C GLN A 137 -8.64 -17.02 6.70
N LYS A 138 -7.74 -17.79 6.08
CA LYS A 138 -7.55 -19.22 6.36
C LYS A 138 -7.12 -19.47 7.81
N LEU A 139 -6.17 -18.70 8.32
CA LEU A 139 -5.71 -18.81 9.73
C LEU A 139 -6.81 -18.47 10.73
N LEU A 140 -7.73 -17.59 10.36
CA LEU A 140 -8.88 -17.20 11.19
C LEU A 140 -10.09 -18.14 11.02
N ALA A 141 -9.98 -19.19 10.19
CA ALA A 141 -11.05 -20.13 9.86
C ALA A 141 -12.34 -19.45 9.34
N ILE A 142 -12.18 -18.37 8.57
CA ILE A 142 -13.28 -17.66 7.87
C ILE A 142 -13.18 -17.87 6.36
N LYS A 143 -14.20 -17.41 5.62
CA LYS A 143 -14.23 -17.51 4.15
C LYS A 143 -13.01 -16.83 3.51
N GLU A 144 -12.31 -17.56 2.64
CA GLU A 144 -11.11 -17.11 1.91
C GLU A 144 -11.44 -16.34 0.61
N ASP A 145 -12.16 -15.22 0.71
CA ASP A 145 -12.51 -14.39 -0.46
C ASP A 145 -11.37 -13.47 -0.94
N GLY A 146 -10.28 -13.35 -0.17
CA GLY A 146 -9.12 -12.52 -0.48
C GLY A 146 -9.35 -11.02 -0.33
N ILE A 147 -10.41 -10.62 0.39
CA ILE A 147 -10.75 -9.23 0.66
C ILE A 147 -10.76 -9.03 2.17
N ILE A 148 -9.90 -8.15 2.69
CA ILE A 148 -9.96 -7.74 4.09
C ILE A 148 -11.20 -6.87 4.29
N GLY A 149 -12.30 -7.48 4.71
CA GLY A 149 -13.59 -6.84 4.97
C GLY A 149 -13.91 -6.72 6.46
N PRO A 150 -15.13 -6.25 6.82
CA PRO A 150 -15.57 -6.17 8.21
C PRO A 150 -15.47 -7.50 8.97
N VAL A 151 -15.74 -8.63 8.30
CA VAL A 151 -15.61 -9.97 8.89
C VAL A 151 -14.15 -10.29 9.22
N SER A 152 -13.21 -10.05 8.30
CA SER A 152 -11.78 -10.26 8.59
C SER A 152 -11.31 -9.36 9.74
N LEU A 153 -11.69 -8.09 9.72
CA LEU A 153 -11.28 -7.11 10.73
C LEU A 153 -11.83 -7.39 12.13
N SER A 154 -12.99 -8.05 12.25
CA SER A 154 -13.52 -8.41 13.58
C SER A 154 -12.80 -9.59 14.23
N HIS A 155 -11.93 -10.28 13.48
CA HIS A 155 -11.18 -11.45 13.94
C HIS A 155 -9.67 -11.20 14.04
N ILE A 156 -9.19 -10.06 13.52
CA ILE A 156 -7.80 -9.59 13.59
C ILE A 156 -7.61 -8.71 14.83
#